data_AF-A0A0M1J615-F1
#
_entry.id   AF-A0A0M1J615-F1
#
_cell.length_a   1.000
_cell.length_b   1.000
_cell.length_c   1.000
_cell.angle_alpha   90.00
_cell.angle_beta   90.00
_cell.angle_gamma   90.00
#
_symmetry.space_group_name_H-M   'P 1'
#
loop_
_entity.id
_entity.type
_entity.pdbx_description
1 polymer ?
#
loop_
_entity_poly.entity_id
_entity_poly.type
_entity_poly.pdbx_seq_one_letter_code
_entity_poly.pdbx_strand_id
1 'polypeptide(L)' 'FSVGLYLVLALITYDPQDPGWSYAIPNISNTKNAGGLVGAWCADLLVYLFGYLAFLFPITILWHSLKL' A
#
# COMPACT_ATOMS: atom_id res chain seq x y z
N PHE A 1 -14.41 -5.36 -2.06
CA PHE A 1 -13.79 -6.19 -1.00
C PHE A 1 -12.30 -6.46 -1.26
N SER A 2 -11.93 -7.17 -2.33
CA SER A 2 -10.53 -7.60 -2.58
C SER A 2 -9.51 -6.46 -2.65
N VAL A 3 -9.87 -5.32 -3.26
CA VAL A 3 -9.01 -4.12 -3.31
C VAL A 3 -8.70 -3.58 -1.91
N GLY A 4 -9.70 -3.57 -1.01
CA GLY A 4 -9.52 -3.14 0.37
C GLY A 4 -8.54 -4.03 1.11
N LEU A 5 -8.69 -5.36 1.00
CA LEU A 5 -7.76 -6.33 1.60
C LEU A 5 -6.34 -6.20 1.02
N TYR A 6 -6.23 -6.02 -0.29
CA TYR A 6 -4.95 -5.82 -0.96
C TYR A 6 -4.24 -4.56 -0.45
N LEU A 7 -4.96 -3.44 -0.30
CA LEU A 7 -4.41 -2.21 0.24
C LEU A 7 -4.04 -2.33 1.72
N VAL A 8 -4.81 -3.06 2.54
CA VAL A 8 -4.39 -3.40 3.92
C VAL A 8 -3.07 -4.16 3.91
N LEU A 9 -2.96 -5.22 3.11
CA LEU A 9 -1.75 -6.03 3.01
C LEU A 9 -0.55 -5.17 2.58
N ALA A 10 -0.74 -4.34 1.55
CA ALA A 10 0.29 -3.46 1.04
C ALA A 10 0.75 -2.43 2.09
N LEU A 11 -0.17 -1.81 2.82
CA LEU A 11 0.17 -0.79 3.83
C LEU A 11 0.79 -1.38 5.10
N ILE A 12 0.34 -2.56 5.55
CA ILE A 12 0.95 -3.24 6.71
C ILE A 12 2.37 -3.72 6.40
N THR A 13 2.64 -4.09 5.15
CA THR A 13 3.96 -4.53 4.70
C THR A 13 4.76 -3.43 4.00
N TYR A 14 4.44 -2.16 4.27
CA TYR A 14 5.20 -1.02 3.75
C TYR A 14 6.64 -1.03 4.29
N ASP A 15 7.61 -0.97 3.38
CA ASP A 15 9.02 -0.76 3.68
C ASP A 15 9.52 0.46 2.87
N PRO A 16 10.07 1.52 3.50
CA PRO A 16 10.63 2.67 2.79
C PRO A 16 11.79 2.34 1.84
N GLN A 17 12.37 1.15 1.94
CA GLN A 17 13.41 0.65 1.04
C GLN A 17 12.84 -0.02 -0.22
N ASP A 18 11.52 -0.21 -0.30
CA ASP A 18 10.90 -0.74 -1.51
C ASP A 18 10.83 0.34 -2.61
N PRO A 19 10.82 -0.06 -3.90
CA PRO A 19 10.65 0.88 -4.99
C PRO A 19 9.28 1.56 -4.92
N GLY A 20 9.26 2.89 -5.04
CA GLY A 20 8.03 3.67 -4.93
C GLY A 20 8.11 5.02 -5.64
N TRP A 21 7.08 5.82 -5.46
CA TRP A 21 6.99 7.16 -6.04
C TRP A 21 7.99 8.11 -5.39
N SER A 22 8.11 8.05 -4.07
CA SER A 22 8.99 8.91 -3.28
C SER A 22 10.46 8.48 -3.36
N TYR A 23 10.70 7.18 -3.58
CA TYR A 23 12.02 6.58 -3.73
C TYR A 23 12.13 5.80 -5.04
N ALA A 24 12.73 6.42 -6.04
CA ALA A 24 13.13 5.75 -7.29
C ALA A 24 14.35 4.83 -7.04
N ILE A 25 14.15 3.76 -6.27
CA ILE A 25 15.20 2.78 -5.99
C ILE A 25 15.35 1.85 -7.21
N PRO A 26 16.57 1.70 -7.79
CA PRO A 26 16.76 0.92 -9.01
C PRO A 26 16.49 -0.58 -8.86
N ASN A 27 16.52 -1.11 -7.64
CA ASN A 27 16.54 -2.54 -7.39
C ASN A 27 15.14 -3.12 -7.17
N ILE A 28 14.37 -3.21 -8.25
CA ILE A 28 13.01 -3.77 -8.28
C ILE A 28 12.98 -5.25 -7.81
N SER A 29 14.11 -5.96 -7.98
CA SER A 29 14.21 -7.41 -7.72
C SER A 29 14.05 -7.82 -6.26
N ASN A 30 14.14 -6.87 -5.32
CA ASN A 30 14.09 -7.15 -3.88
C ASN A 30 12.96 -6.38 -3.18
N THR A 31 11.77 -6.34 -3.79
CA THR A 31 10.59 -5.74 -3.15
C THR A 31 10.12 -6.63 -2.00
N LYS A 32 10.05 -6.06 -0.79
CA LYS A 32 9.65 -6.75 0.44
C LYS A 32 8.14 -6.72 0.68
N ASN A 33 7.44 -5.75 0.10
CA ASN A 33 5.99 -5.63 0.20
C ASN A 33 5.31 -6.94 -0.24
N ALA A 34 4.40 -7.46 0.60
CA ALA A 34 3.70 -8.72 0.31
C ALA A 34 2.72 -8.59 -0.87
N GLY A 35 2.32 -7.36 -1.23
CA GLY A 35 1.59 -7.05 -2.46
C GLY A 35 2.48 -6.94 -3.70
N GLY A 36 3.78 -7.21 -3.59
CA GLY A 36 4.77 -7.06 -4.64
C GLY A 36 5.04 -5.59 -5.00
N LEU A 37 5.61 -5.36 -6.19
CA LEU A 37 5.95 -4.03 -6.69
C LEU A 37 4.75 -3.07 -6.69
N VAL A 38 3.59 -3.55 -7.11
CA VAL A 38 2.37 -2.74 -7.16
C VAL A 38 1.93 -2.34 -5.74
N GLY A 39 2.05 -3.26 -4.78
CA GLY A 39 1.73 -3.01 -3.38
C GLY A 39 2.67 -1.97 -2.78
N ALA A 40 3.97 -2.10 -3.04
CA ALA A 40 4.98 -1.13 -2.63
C ALA A 40 4.67 0.27 -3.17
N TRP A 41 4.36 0.39 -4.47
CA TRP A 41 4.00 1.69 -5.07
C TRP A 41 2.73 2.29 -4.49
N CYS A 42 1.67 1.49 -4.30
CA CYS A 42 0.43 1.97 -3.70
C CYS A 42 0.64 2.41 -2.25
N ALA A 43 1.36 1.63 -1.45
CA ALA A 43 1.65 1.93 -0.06
C ALA A 43 2.53 3.18 0.06
N ASP A 44 3.58 3.28 -0.75
CA ASP A 44 4.47 4.43 -0.77
C ASP A 44 3.74 5.73 -1.14
N LEU A 45 2.92 5.71 -2.19
CA LEU A 45 2.13 6.88 -2.59
C LEU A 45 1.17 7.33 -1.48
N LEU A 46 0.45 6.38 -0.86
CA LEU A 46 -0.53 6.70 0.19
C LEU A 46 0.15 7.21 1.46
N VAL A 47 1.24 6.58 1.88
CA VAL A 47 2.02 7.01 3.06
C VAL A 47 2.69 8.36 2.79
N TYR A 48 3.21 8.59 1.59
CA TYR A 48 3.83 9.86 1.21
C TYR A 48 2.84 11.03 1.27
N LEU A 49 1.61 10.83 0.77
CA LEU A 49 0.58 11.88 0.73
C LEU A 49 -0.15 12.08 2.07
N PHE A 50 -0.40 10.99 2.82
CA PHE A 50 -1.32 11.00 3.96
C PHE A 50 -0.69 10.54 5.28
N GLY A 51 0.54 10.04 5.27
CA GLY A 51 1.19 9.45 6.45
C GLY A 51 0.34 8.32 7.05
N TYR A 52 0.20 8.31 8.38
CA TYR A 52 -0.64 7.32 9.08
C TYR A 52 -2.12 7.37 8.68
N LEU A 53 -2.61 8.47 8.11
CA LEU A 53 -4.00 8.55 7.61
C LEU A 53 -4.23 7.68 6.38
N ALA A 54 -3.16 7.17 5.74
CA ALA A 54 -3.23 6.21 4.64
C ALA A 54 -4.08 4.96 4.97
N PHE A 55 -4.13 4.55 6.23
CA PHE A 55 -4.92 3.38 6.66
C PHE A 55 -6.44 3.61 6.60
N LEU A 56 -6.91 4.86 6.51
CA LEU A 56 -8.35 5.14 6.37
C LEU A 56 -8.90 4.69 5.01
N PHE A 57 -8.08 4.71 3.96
CA PHE A 57 -8.49 4.29 2.62
C PHE A 57 -8.91 2.82 2.56
N PRO A 58 -8.08 1.83 2.93
CA PRO A 58 -8.53 0.44 2.91
C PRO A 58 -9.67 0.17 3.89
N ILE A 59 -9.68 0.80 5.07
CA ILE A 59 -10.75 0.62 6.07
C ILE A 59 -12.09 1.08 5.51
N THR A 60 -12.15 2.26 4.89
CA THR A 60 -13.39 2.77 4.29
C THR A 60 -13.84 1.90 3.12
N ILE A 61 -12.93 1.43 2.25
CA ILE A 61 -13.28 0.52 1.15
C ILE A 61 -13.88 -0.79 1.68
N LEU A 62 -13.29 -1.37 2.74
CA LEU A 62 -13.80 -2.59 3.36
C LEU A 62 -15.17 -2.38 4.02
N TRP A 63 -15.33 -1.29 4.76
CA TRP A 63 -16.60 -0.95 5.39
C TRP A 63 -17.75 -0.84 4.38
N HIS A 64 -17.55 -0.13 3.28
CA HIS A 64 -18.56 -0.02 2.23
C HIS A 64 -18.79 -1.36 1.51
N SER A 65 -17.74 -2.19 1.35
CA SER A 65 -17.86 -3.51 0.73
C SER A 65 -18.63 -4.52 1.58
N LEU A 66 -18.65 -4.37 2.91
CA LEU A 66 -19.33 -5.28 3.85
C LEU A 66 -20.80 -4.90 4.08
N LYS A 67 -21.21 -3.71 3.65
CA LYS A 67 -22.58 -3.19 3.77
C LYS A 67 -23.43 -3.39 2.52
N LEU A 68 -22.85 -3.94 1.46
CA LEU A 68 -23.51 -4.37 0.23
C LEU A 68 -23.84 -5.86 0.32
#